data_AF-A0A521U9I5-F1
#
_entry.id   AF-A0A521U9I5-F1
#
_cell.length_a   1.000
_cell.length_b   1.000
_cell.length_c   1.000
_cell.angle_alpha   90.00
_cell.angle_beta   90.00
_cell.angle_gamma   90.00
#
_symmetry.space_group_name_H-M   'P 1'
#
loop_
_entity.id
_entity.type
_entity.pdbx_description
1 polymer ?
#
loop_
_entity_poly.entity_id
_entity_poly.type
_entity_poly.pdbx_seq_one_letter_code
_entity_poly.pdbx_strand_id
1 'polypeptide(L)'
;MRRAVSSDDDLRRSDLRPDGHRALVVDEHRGGGHDRDRPRDRSCLRRRVGRARLDLQQDRRREHRAAGAAVREPGRAGRHQQAARAAGRQRGRSSRRRAERAAGCRRNARQGGGRQGRRLQRRRQRGEAGGLRRHHRPARRVRPRRGGQRAQRRGLDRDVLRRRPLRQRQRKRDQQRRREPSWLQPTDHLAQRADRRLAYRRRAAHPQQRRRRDPGRRRRAPPVTAPSPVKIWLSPAAGEVQQLFVFVKVTWRIGPRGLERDASAPIDPGFLDGPPSLLPGTDAWPVKYGTDVVVLGAAFAREGRPVRSRIVSVKVGEHEVRVEALGPRSVRWRDGEAPELPEPEPFTRVDLGYHHAYGGIDGRVPIAEEDQGRAELDHPGAYPRNPFGHGYVVLPDGPDRDVVLPQLEDPDDRLTAERFVLRDPALWYLQPRPASLGWVHPVMFPRSVWFDVGADAWFPAPDDHRLAEVRDDELPAHWRRVLGELSAGPLSPHPWFSQEASRGLRLDPPEPGTPFTLVGLHPELDTLGFALPAPPRITVDVEGERTALAPRLHHVVCEPGSLQVRCTYAVDRPLPRRFIPGIHKHIPIAAQVDDGDWIAYEAPPTVLDALKEGGLDPLAFVRRG
;
A
#
# COMPACT_ATOMS: atom_id res chain seq x y z
N MET A 1 -39.50 55.00 -21.43
CA MET A 1 -39.30 54.34 -22.74
C MET A 1 -38.44 53.08 -22.52
N ARG A 2 -39.07 51.89 -22.67
CA ARG A 2 -38.55 50.50 -22.81
C ARG A 2 -37.38 49.96 -21.94
N ARG A 3 -37.77 48.94 -21.12
CA ARG A 3 -37.12 47.64 -20.75
C ARG A 3 -35.72 47.61 -20.09
N ALA A 4 -35.30 46.62 -19.31
CA ALA A 4 -35.83 45.59 -18.40
C ALA A 4 -34.61 44.70 -17.99
N VAL A 5 -34.49 44.35 -16.70
CA VAL A 5 -33.82 43.17 -16.07
C VAL A 5 -32.30 42.92 -16.26
N SER A 6 -31.54 42.94 -15.15
CA SER A 6 -30.85 41.76 -14.56
C SER A 6 -30.16 42.11 -13.23
N SER A 7 -30.56 41.41 -12.17
CA SER A 7 -30.07 41.41 -10.79
C SER A 7 -28.93 40.41 -10.57
N ASP A 8 -28.07 40.71 -9.58
CA ASP A 8 -27.47 39.86 -8.51
C ASP A 8 -26.84 38.48 -8.89
N ASP A 9 -25.76 37.98 -8.28
CA ASP A 9 -25.27 38.17 -6.91
C ASP A 9 -23.83 37.63 -6.74
N ASP A 10 -23.16 38.12 -5.69
CA ASP A 10 -21.74 37.97 -5.35
C ASP A 10 -21.33 36.57 -4.82
N LEU A 11 -20.19 36.04 -5.31
CA LEU A 11 -19.51 34.87 -4.73
C LEU A 11 -18.41 35.30 -3.75
N ARG A 12 -18.74 35.32 -2.45
CA ARG A 12 -17.75 35.33 -1.35
C ARG A 12 -17.29 33.91 -1.05
N ARG A 13 -15.98 33.66 -1.22
CA ARG A 13 -15.27 32.48 -0.70
C ARG A 13 -15.01 32.68 0.80
N SER A 14 -15.51 31.78 1.63
CA SER A 14 -15.21 31.71 3.06
C SER A 14 -14.22 30.58 3.36
N ASP A 15 -13.07 30.97 3.91
CA ASP A 15 -12.12 30.10 4.61
C ASP A 15 -12.77 29.49 5.86
N LEU A 16 -12.66 28.17 6.03
CA LEU A 16 -12.97 27.50 7.29
C LEU A 16 -11.75 26.70 7.76
N ARG A 17 -11.09 27.23 8.79
CA ARG A 17 -10.29 26.47 9.75
C ARG A 17 -11.19 26.05 10.91
N PRO A 18 -11.04 24.86 11.51
CA PRO A 18 -11.72 24.54 12.75
C PRO A 18 -10.79 24.77 13.95
N ASP A 19 -11.08 25.80 14.74
CA ASP A 19 -10.70 25.89 16.16
C ASP A 19 -12.00 26.01 16.96
N GLY A 20 -12.18 25.18 18.00
CA GLY A 20 -13.31 25.32 18.92
C GLY A 20 -13.67 24.07 19.73
N HIS A 21 -12.78 23.63 20.62
CA HIS A 21 -13.16 22.70 21.70
C HIS A 21 -13.96 23.46 22.77
N ARG A 22 -15.26 23.17 22.88
CA ARG A 22 -16.07 23.51 24.07
C ARG A 22 -16.06 22.33 25.03
N ALA A 23 -15.66 22.61 26.27
CA ALA A 23 -15.72 21.66 27.38
C ALA A 23 -17.17 21.39 27.79
N LEU A 24 -17.53 20.11 27.88
CA LEU A 24 -18.75 19.64 28.54
C LEU A 24 -18.40 19.25 29.97
N VAL A 25 -19.03 19.94 30.92
CA VAL A 25 -19.04 19.60 32.35
C VAL A 25 -19.95 18.38 32.52
N VAL A 26 -19.42 17.30 33.10
CA VAL A 26 -20.20 16.13 33.50
C VAL A 26 -20.39 16.18 35.00
N ASP A 27 -21.66 16.18 35.40
CA ASP A 27 -22.15 16.17 36.78
C ASP A 27 -22.07 14.73 37.33
N GLU A 28 -21.46 14.55 38.50
CA GLU A 28 -21.39 13.25 39.19
C GLU A 28 -22.61 13.07 40.10
N HIS A 29 -23.37 11.99 39.89
CA HIS A 29 -24.35 11.51 40.87
C HIS A 29 -23.96 10.13 41.40
N ARG A 30 -23.85 10.09 42.73
CA ARG A 30 -23.61 8.92 43.57
C ARG A 30 -24.93 8.18 43.87
N GLY A 31 -24.84 6.85 43.88
CA GLY A 31 -25.78 5.90 44.49
C GLY A 31 -25.46 4.50 43.92
N GLY A 32 -25.16 3.44 44.66
CA GLY A 32 -25.54 3.03 46.00
C GLY A 32 -26.51 1.85 45.89
N GLY A 33 -26.08 0.61 46.16
CA GLY A 33 -27.01 -0.53 46.36
C GLY A 33 -26.56 -1.94 45.94
N HIS A 34 -26.02 -2.68 46.91
CA HIS A 34 -26.23 -4.10 47.28
C HIS A 34 -26.56 -5.24 46.27
N ASP A 35 -25.64 -6.22 46.23
CA ASP A 35 -25.75 -7.63 46.71
C ASP A 35 -26.04 -8.82 45.74
N ARG A 36 -25.36 -9.93 46.08
CA ARG A 36 -25.53 -11.39 45.79
C ARG A 36 -24.90 -12.09 44.57
N ASP A 37 -23.86 -12.87 44.92
CA ASP A 37 -23.59 -14.30 44.62
C ASP A 37 -23.80 -14.89 43.22
N ARG A 38 -22.67 -15.22 42.55
CA ARG A 38 -22.30 -16.59 42.10
C ARG A 38 -20.91 -16.63 41.44
N PRO A 39 -20.23 -17.79 41.44
CA PRO A 39 -18.79 -17.87 41.18
C PRO A 39 -18.47 -18.02 39.69
N ARG A 40 -17.48 -17.28 39.19
CA ARG A 40 -16.79 -17.62 37.94
C ARG A 40 -15.29 -17.34 38.02
N ASP A 41 -14.57 -18.43 37.88
CA ASP A 41 -13.19 -18.58 37.48
C ASP A 41 -12.87 -17.75 36.23
N ARG A 42 -12.16 -16.62 36.40
CA ARG A 42 -11.43 -15.87 35.35
C ARG A 42 -10.33 -15.03 35.99
N SER A 43 -9.16 -15.64 36.21
CA SER A 43 -7.95 -14.89 36.57
C SER A 43 -6.78 -15.26 35.67
N CYS A 44 -6.56 -14.47 34.61
CA CYS A 44 -5.27 -14.44 33.89
C CYS A 44 -4.99 -13.14 33.10
N LEU A 45 -5.95 -12.21 32.94
CA LEU A 45 -5.76 -11.05 32.04
C LEU A 45 -5.72 -9.65 32.70
N ARG A 46 -5.83 -9.54 34.04
CA ARG A 46 -5.73 -8.23 34.75
C ARG A 46 -4.47 -8.01 35.59
N ARG A 47 -3.52 -8.95 35.62
CA ARG A 47 -2.27 -8.79 36.41
C ARG A 47 -1.07 -8.19 35.65
N ARG A 48 -1.15 -7.93 34.34
CA ARG A 48 0.00 -7.40 33.56
C ARG A 48 -0.01 -5.91 33.28
N VAL A 49 -1.14 -5.20 33.43
CA VAL A 49 -1.17 -3.73 33.27
C VAL A 49 -0.73 -2.98 34.54
N GLY A 50 -0.77 -3.64 35.71
CA GLY A 50 -0.34 -3.06 36.98
C GLY A 50 1.17 -3.05 37.22
N ARG A 51 1.93 -4.02 36.67
CA ARG A 51 3.39 -4.11 36.88
C ARG A 51 4.19 -3.10 36.03
N ALA A 52 3.79 -2.87 34.78
CA ALA A 52 4.47 -1.90 33.92
C ALA A 52 4.39 -0.44 34.41
N ARG A 53 3.33 -0.06 35.16
CA ARG A 53 3.20 1.27 35.77
C ARG A 53 4.05 1.45 37.04
N LEU A 54 4.38 0.37 37.74
CA LEU A 54 5.20 0.40 38.96
C LEU A 54 6.70 0.45 38.63
N ASP A 55 7.14 -0.23 37.57
CA ASP A 55 8.54 -0.24 37.15
C ASP A 55 8.96 1.12 36.55
N LEU A 56 8.09 1.76 35.77
CA LEU A 56 8.30 3.14 35.25
C LEU A 56 8.33 4.23 36.34
N GLN A 57 7.66 4.01 37.47
CA GLN A 57 7.75 4.92 38.62
C GLN A 57 9.00 4.68 39.48
N GLN A 58 9.52 3.44 39.51
CA GLN A 58 10.74 3.11 40.24
C GLN A 58 12.01 3.59 39.50
N ASP A 59 12.04 3.55 38.17
CA ASP A 59 13.17 4.06 37.38
C ASP A 59 13.28 5.60 37.44
N ARG A 60 12.15 6.33 37.40
CA ARG A 60 12.16 7.80 37.60
C ARG A 60 12.63 8.22 38.99
N ARG A 61 12.43 7.38 40.02
CA ARG A 61 12.96 7.63 41.39
C ARG A 61 14.45 7.30 41.53
N ARG A 62 15.00 6.42 40.69
CA ARG A 62 16.43 6.11 40.64
C ARG A 62 17.22 7.17 39.88
N GLU A 63 16.68 7.70 38.79
CA GLU A 63 17.30 8.81 38.03
C GLU A 63 17.37 10.11 38.85
N HIS A 64 16.33 10.44 39.64
CA HIS A 64 16.37 11.61 40.52
C HIS A 64 17.30 11.48 41.74
N ARG A 65 17.69 10.25 42.14
CA ARG A 65 18.67 10.03 43.22
C ARG A 65 20.12 10.02 42.73
N ALA A 66 20.36 9.76 41.44
CA ALA A 66 21.70 9.78 40.86
C ALA A 66 22.18 11.19 40.47
N ALA A 67 21.28 12.17 40.33
CA ALA A 67 21.61 13.55 39.96
C ALA A 67 21.93 14.48 41.17
N GLY A 68 21.98 13.94 42.40
CA GLY A 68 22.12 14.72 43.63
C GLY A 68 23.38 14.43 44.43
N ALA A 69 24.56 14.37 43.80
CA ALA A 69 25.83 14.28 44.53
C ALA A 69 27.05 14.66 43.67
N ALA A 70 27.27 15.96 43.43
CA ALA A 70 28.60 16.55 43.22
C ALA A 70 28.51 18.06 43.00
N VAL A 71 28.43 18.84 44.08
CA VAL A 71 28.87 20.25 44.07
C VAL A 71 29.68 20.48 45.34
N ARG A 72 31.01 20.56 45.17
CA ARG A 72 31.93 21.23 46.09
C ARG A 72 32.59 22.35 45.31
N GLU A 73 32.20 23.58 45.63
CA GLU A 73 33.01 24.78 45.41
C GLU A 73 33.81 25.06 46.71
N PRO A 74 34.96 25.77 46.69
CA PRO A 74 34.98 27.19 46.31
C PRO A 74 36.25 27.69 45.60
N GLY A 75 36.13 28.82 44.89
CA GLY A 75 37.30 29.56 44.40
C GLY A 75 36.97 30.87 43.65
N ARG A 76 37.03 31.98 44.38
CA ARG A 76 36.84 33.39 43.97
C ARG A 76 37.58 33.83 42.69
N ALA A 77 36.93 34.77 41.99
CA ALA A 77 37.41 36.12 41.61
C ALA A 77 37.30 36.44 40.10
N GLY A 78 36.74 37.61 39.78
CA GLY A 78 37.01 38.29 38.51
C GLY A 78 35.82 38.98 37.86
N ARG A 79 35.73 40.30 38.07
CA ARG A 79 34.83 41.26 37.39
C ARG A 79 35.11 41.29 35.87
N HIS A 80 34.10 41.52 35.02
CA HIS A 80 34.04 42.67 34.09
C HIS A 80 32.80 42.63 33.15
N GLN A 81 32.00 43.69 33.29
CA GLN A 81 31.39 44.55 32.27
C GLN A 81 30.30 44.06 31.28
N GLN A 82 29.21 44.83 31.34
CA GLN A 82 28.18 45.09 30.35
C GLN A 82 28.73 45.81 29.10
N ALA A 83 28.14 45.49 27.93
CA ALA A 83 27.91 46.28 26.70
C ALA A 83 27.91 45.29 25.51
N ALA A 84 27.09 45.35 24.46
CA ALA A 84 26.19 46.35 23.92
C ALA A 84 25.11 45.66 23.07
N ARG A 85 24.01 46.39 22.84
CA ARG A 85 22.96 46.11 21.85
C ARG A 85 23.47 46.34 20.41
N ALA A 86 22.73 45.74 19.47
CA ALA A 86 22.53 46.14 18.07
C ALA A 86 23.49 45.62 16.98
N ALA A 87 23.05 44.55 16.31
CA ALA A 87 23.14 44.23 14.87
C ALA A 87 22.58 42.81 14.74
N GLY A 88 21.66 42.42 13.86
CA GLY A 88 21.29 42.90 12.54
C GLY A 88 20.27 41.88 12.01
N ARG A 89 19.06 42.35 11.67
CA ARG A 89 18.12 41.62 10.83
C ARG A 89 18.66 41.61 9.40
N GLN A 90 18.77 40.45 8.78
CA GLN A 90 18.56 40.15 7.34
C GLN A 90 19.47 39.00 6.89
N ARG A 91 18.85 37.87 6.53
CA ARG A 91 19.24 36.81 5.58
C ARG A 91 18.40 35.57 5.93
N GLY A 92 17.68 34.89 5.04
CA GLY A 92 17.42 35.11 3.63
C GLY A 92 16.33 34.10 3.24
N ARG A 93 15.20 34.59 2.73
CA ARG A 93 14.25 33.80 1.94
C ARG A 93 14.69 33.93 0.49
N SER A 94 15.18 32.85 -0.11
CA SER A 94 15.59 32.83 -1.52
C SER A 94 15.35 31.47 -2.15
N SER A 95 14.12 31.22 -2.60
CA SER A 95 13.81 30.22 -3.64
C SER A 95 12.33 30.31 -4.05
N ARG A 96 11.94 31.38 -4.73
CA ARG A 96 10.74 31.45 -5.60
C ARG A 96 10.72 32.82 -6.27
N ARG A 97 11.18 32.88 -7.52
CA ARG A 97 10.86 33.86 -8.60
C ARG A 97 11.92 33.78 -9.71
N ARG A 98 11.75 32.84 -10.62
CA ARG A 98 12.32 32.88 -11.99
C ARG A 98 11.40 32.09 -12.92
N ALA A 99 10.34 32.75 -13.37
CA ALA A 99 9.65 32.49 -14.63
C ALA A 99 8.61 33.60 -14.77
N GLU A 100 8.97 34.68 -15.47
CA GLU A 100 8.08 35.65 -16.13
C GLU A 100 8.90 36.91 -16.44
N ARG A 101 9.32 37.04 -17.69
CA ARG A 101 9.55 38.29 -18.46
C ARG A 101 10.34 37.94 -19.73
N ALA A 102 9.61 37.58 -20.77
CA ALA A 102 10.07 37.71 -22.15
C ALA A 102 9.01 38.53 -22.89
N ALA A 103 9.31 39.80 -23.11
CA ALA A 103 8.52 40.67 -23.98
C ALA A 103 9.48 41.56 -24.78
N GLY A 104 9.42 41.38 -26.10
CA GLY A 104 9.44 42.43 -27.13
C GLY A 104 10.60 43.42 -27.19
N CYS A 105 11.41 43.32 -28.25
CA CYS A 105 11.33 44.26 -29.39
C CYS A 105 12.55 44.08 -30.32
N ARG A 106 12.29 43.85 -31.61
CA ARG A 106 12.62 44.79 -32.71
C ARG A 106 12.28 44.16 -34.06
N ARG A 107 11.36 44.83 -34.79
CA ARG A 107 11.18 44.72 -36.24
C ARG A 107 12.14 45.71 -36.92
N ASN A 108 12.81 45.32 -37.99
CA ASN A 108 12.54 45.83 -39.34
C ASN A 108 13.53 45.31 -40.40
N ALA A 109 12.90 44.82 -41.48
CA ALA A 109 13.24 44.95 -42.90
C ALA A 109 14.63 44.49 -43.42
N ARG A 110 14.63 43.51 -44.34
CA ARG A 110 14.63 43.77 -45.79
C ARG A 110 14.44 42.49 -46.60
N GLN A 111 13.77 42.68 -47.74
CA GLN A 111 13.48 41.74 -48.82
C GLN A 111 14.76 41.25 -49.52
N GLY A 112 14.69 40.09 -50.18
CA GLY A 112 15.62 39.77 -51.27
C GLY A 112 15.87 38.28 -51.53
N GLY A 113 15.08 37.73 -52.46
CA GLY A 113 15.39 36.71 -53.47
C GLY A 113 16.52 35.67 -53.34
N GLY A 114 16.25 34.47 -53.88
CA GLY A 114 17.17 33.87 -54.85
C GLY A 114 17.80 32.52 -54.52
N ARG A 115 17.23 31.47 -55.14
CA ARG A 115 17.88 30.37 -55.89
C ARG A 115 19.22 29.76 -55.43
N GLN A 116 19.18 28.43 -55.37
CA GLN A 116 20.11 27.42 -55.93
C GLN A 116 21.58 27.32 -55.46
N GLY A 117 22.05 26.06 -55.37
CA GLY A 117 23.48 25.68 -55.48
C GLY A 117 23.98 24.82 -54.32
N ARG A 118 23.83 23.49 -54.37
CA ARG A 118 24.87 22.51 -54.77
C ARG A 118 26.25 22.64 -54.09
N ARG A 119 26.58 21.57 -53.35
CA ARG A 119 27.80 20.74 -53.42
C ARG A 119 29.15 21.26 -52.87
N LEU A 120 29.73 20.34 -52.08
CA LEU A 120 31.12 19.82 -52.09
C LEU A 120 32.21 20.53 -51.25
N GLN A 121 32.76 19.69 -50.38
CA GLN A 121 34.19 19.33 -50.23
C GLN A 121 35.08 20.02 -49.19
N ARG A 122 35.71 19.10 -48.41
CA ARG A 122 37.13 19.05 -48.00
C ARG A 122 37.58 20.09 -46.98
N ARG A 123 38.63 19.92 -46.16
CA ARG A 123 39.49 18.83 -45.63
C ARG A 123 40.60 19.60 -44.88
N ARG A 124 41.18 19.00 -43.81
CA ARG A 124 42.42 19.43 -43.08
C ARG A 124 42.20 20.60 -42.12
N GLN A 125 42.78 20.66 -40.91
CA GLN A 125 44.17 20.41 -40.43
C GLN A 125 44.07 19.80 -39.00
N ARG A 126 44.86 18.88 -38.44
CA ARG A 126 46.31 18.60 -38.30
C ARG A 126 47.16 19.68 -37.61
N GLY A 127 47.72 19.29 -36.45
CA GLY A 127 48.79 19.95 -35.66
C GLY A 127 48.37 19.99 -34.18
N GLU A 128 49.12 19.62 -33.14
CA GLU A 128 50.50 19.19 -32.87
C GLU A 128 50.42 18.48 -31.48
N ALA A 129 51.02 17.32 -31.16
CA ALA A 129 52.42 16.92 -31.06
C ALA A 129 53.25 17.68 -29.99
N GLY A 130 53.50 16.99 -28.87
CA GLY A 130 54.47 17.33 -27.81
C GLY A 130 53.99 16.75 -26.47
N GLY A 131 54.50 15.65 -25.90
CA GLY A 131 55.83 15.08 -25.94
C GLY A 131 56.54 15.40 -24.63
N LEU A 132 56.50 14.52 -23.63
CA LEU A 132 57.52 14.43 -22.57
C LEU A 132 57.42 13.08 -21.83
N ARG A 133 58.45 12.25 -22.07
CA ARG A 133 58.76 11.01 -21.36
C ARG A 133 59.39 11.33 -20.00
N ARG A 134 59.06 10.56 -18.95
CA ARG A 134 60.03 10.22 -17.89
C ARG A 134 59.90 8.76 -17.47
N HIS A 135 61.04 8.09 -17.53
CA HIS A 135 61.31 6.75 -17.00
C HIS A 135 61.41 6.79 -15.47
N HIS A 136 60.94 5.74 -14.77
CA HIS A 136 61.65 5.19 -13.62
C HIS A 136 61.37 3.70 -13.44
N ARG A 137 62.43 2.98 -13.04
CA ARG A 137 62.64 1.53 -12.94
C ARG A 137 61.85 0.86 -11.79
N PRO A 138 61.70 -0.48 -11.82
CA PRO A 138 61.02 -1.25 -10.78
C PRO A 138 61.97 -1.67 -9.64
N ALA A 139 61.45 -1.67 -8.41
CA ALA A 139 62.13 -2.18 -7.22
C ALA A 139 61.70 -3.62 -6.88
N ARG A 140 62.59 -4.28 -6.14
CA ARG A 140 62.79 -5.72 -6.02
C ARG A 140 61.85 -6.45 -5.05
N ARG A 141 61.65 -7.72 -5.38
CA ARG A 141 61.39 -8.91 -4.54
C ARG A 141 61.68 -8.79 -3.04
N VAL A 142 60.71 -9.21 -2.22
CA VAL A 142 60.96 -9.86 -0.92
C VAL A 142 59.98 -11.04 -0.77
N ARG A 143 60.52 -12.25 -0.56
CA ARG A 143 59.82 -13.45 -0.10
C ARG A 143 60.03 -13.58 1.42
N PRO A 144 59.06 -14.14 2.17
CA PRO A 144 59.37 -15.01 3.30
C PRO A 144 58.80 -16.41 3.03
N ARG A 145 59.67 -17.42 2.92
CA ARG A 145 60.09 -18.37 3.98
C ARG A 145 58.97 -19.32 4.44
N ARG A 146 59.10 -20.54 3.91
CA ARG A 146 58.54 -21.79 4.43
C ARG A 146 59.05 -22.04 5.86
N GLY A 147 58.14 -22.37 6.76
CA GLY A 147 58.44 -23.04 8.03
C GLY A 147 57.53 -24.25 8.13
N GLY A 148 58.10 -25.44 7.97
CA GLY A 148 57.41 -26.69 8.26
C GLY A 148 57.67 -27.10 9.71
N GLN A 149 56.66 -27.67 10.37
CA GLN A 149 56.86 -28.60 11.45
C GLN A 149 55.87 -29.76 11.30
N ARG A 150 56.45 -30.96 11.19
CA ARG A 150 55.77 -32.25 11.26
C ARG A 150 55.86 -32.77 12.70
N ALA A 151 54.83 -33.54 13.03
CA ALA A 151 54.78 -34.66 13.98
C ALA A 151 54.75 -34.35 15.49
N GLN A 152 53.66 -34.76 16.13
CA GLN A 152 53.69 -35.95 16.99
C GLN A 152 52.30 -36.58 17.15
N ARG A 153 52.27 -37.90 16.99
CA ARG A 153 51.17 -38.82 17.27
C ARG A 153 51.13 -39.17 18.75
N ARG A 154 49.92 -39.34 19.31
CA ARG A 154 49.46 -40.28 20.36
C ARG A 154 47.97 -39.93 20.53
N GLY A 155 46.99 -40.72 20.13
CA GLY A 155 46.79 -42.14 20.41
C GLY A 155 46.02 -42.25 21.73
N LEU A 156 44.69 -42.37 21.65
CA LEU A 156 43.86 -43.17 22.56
C LEU A 156 42.47 -43.33 21.95
N ASP A 157 41.97 -44.54 22.14
CA ASP A 157 40.88 -45.23 21.44
C ASP A 157 39.73 -45.44 22.44
N ARG A 158 38.49 -45.52 21.91
CA ARG A 158 37.25 -46.05 22.55
C ARG A 158 36.70 -45.31 23.79
N ASP A 159 35.39 -45.04 23.97
CA ASP A 159 34.22 -45.84 23.66
C ASP A 159 32.89 -45.02 23.69
N VAL A 160 31.98 -45.43 22.81
CA VAL A 160 30.54 -45.71 23.05
C VAL A 160 29.68 -44.65 23.79
N LEU A 161 28.81 -43.94 23.05
CA LEU A 161 27.33 -44.00 23.20
C LEU A 161 26.57 -42.97 22.32
N ARG A 162 25.42 -43.41 21.79
CA ARG A 162 24.30 -42.64 21.18
C ARG A 162 24.38 -42.24 19.70
N ARG A 163 24.27 -43.26 18.83
CA ARG A 163 23.61 -43.08 17.53
C ARG A 163 22.09 -43.03 17.74
N ARG A 164 21.48 -41.83 17.64
CA ARG A 164 20.04 -41.67 17.37
C ARG A 164 19.83 -41.55 15.85
N PRO A 165 18.77 -42.14 15.26
CA PRO A 165 18.67 -42.28 13.82
C PRO A 165 18.26 -40.96 13.14
N LEU A 166 19.12 -40.47 12.25
CA LEU A 166 18.92 -39.34 11.32
C LEU A 166 17.63 -39.45 10.47
N ARG A 167 17.00 -40.63 10.39
CA ARG A 167 15.78 -40.87 9.60
C ARG A 167 14.52 -40.18 10.14
N GLN A 168 14.44 -39.85 11.43
CA GLN A 168 13.26 -39.18 12.00
C GLN A 168 13.26 -37.65 11.76
N ARG A 169 14.45 -37.03 11.65
CA ARG A 169 14.58 -35.60 11.28
C ARG A 169 14.30 -35.36 9.79
N GLN A 170 14.68 -36.30 8.92
CA GLN A 170 14.34 -36.24 7.49
C GLN A 170 12.82 -36.32 7.27
N ARG A 171 12.12 -37.25 7.94
CA ARG A 171 10.65 -37.41 7.81
C ARG A 171 9.86 -36.21 8.31
N LYS A 172 10.27 -35.55 9.41
CA LYS A 172 9.64 -34.29 9.85
C LYS A 172 9.88 -33.14 8.86
N ARG A 173 11.06 -33.06 8.24
CA ARG A 173 11.37 -32.07 7.19
C ARG A 173 10.58 -32.30 5.90
N ASP A 174 10.38 -33.56 5.50
CA ASP A 174 9.60 -33.90 4.31
C ASP A 174 8.08 -33.73 4.52
N GLN A 175 7.59 -33.86 5.76
CA GLN A 175 6.20 -33.53 6.12
C GLN A 175 5.94 -32.02 6.13
N GLN A 176 6.94 -31.20 6.49
CA GLN A 176 6.88 -29.74 6.41
C GLN A 176 6.94 -29.23 4.95
N ARG A 177 7.62 -29.95 4.05
CA ARG A 177 7.68 -29.65 2.60
C ARG A 177 6.36 -29.86 1.84
N ARG A 178 5.38 -30.58 2.39
CA ARG A 178 4.10 -30.87 1.72
C ARG A 178 2.95 -29.95 2.14
N ARG A 179 3.23 -28.89 2.92
CA ARG A 179 2.27 -27.86 3.29
C ARG A 179 2.73 -26.51 2.74
N GLU A 180 2.60 -26.32 1.44
CA GLU A 180 2.48 -24.95 0.94
C GLU A 180 1.12 -24.41 1.41
N PRO A 181 1.08 -23.24 2.07
CA PRO A 181 -0.18 -22.61 2.42
C PRO A 181 -1.01 -22.36 1.16
N SER A 182 -2.28 -22.83 1.13
CA SER A 182 -3.14 -22.77 -0.06
C SER A 182 -3.49 -21.34 -0.51
N TRP A 183 -3.16 -20.33 0.30
CA TRP A 183 -3.32 -18.91 0.00
C TRP A 183 -2.14 -18.30 -0.77
N LEU A 184 -1.05 -19.06 -1.00
CA LEU A 184 0.04 -18.66 -1.90
C LEU A 184 -0.24 -19.03 -3.38
N GLN A 185 -1.41 -19.59 -3.70
CA GLN A 185 -1.79 -19.78 -5.10
C GLN A 185 -2.07 -18.41 -5.73
N PRO A 186 -1.44 -18.07 -6.88
CA PRO A 186 -1.77 -16.85 -7.62
C PRO A 186 -3.28 -16.81 -7.90
N THR A 187 -3.94 -15.73 -7.49
CA THR A 187 -5.35 -15.43 -7.80
C THR A 187 -5.63 -15.42 -9.31
N ASP A 188 -4.58 -15.38 -10.13
CA ASP A 188 -4.62 -15.50 -11.60
C ASP A 188 -5.25 -16.80 -12.12
N HIS A 189 -5.18 -17.91 -11.35
CA HIS A 189 -5.75 -19.19 -11.79
C HIS A 189 -7.29 -19.21 -11.78
N LEU A 190 -7.95 -18.38 -10.98
CA LEU A 190 -9.41 -18.25 -10.94
C LEU A 190 -9.94 -17.31 -12.04
N ALA A 191 -9.20 -16.23 -12.35
CA ALA A 191 -9.53 -15.32 -13.45
C ALA A 191 -9.44 -16.01 -14.82
N GLN A 192 -8.38 -16.80 -15.06
CA GLN A 192 -8.18 -17.48 -16.36
C GLN A 192 -9.18 -18.63 -16.64
N ARG A 193 -9.78 -19.23 -15.59
CA ARG A 193 -10.80 -20.29 -15.75
C ARG A 193 -12.21 -19.74 -16.01
N ALA A 194 -12.51 -18.52 -15.58
CA ALA A 194 -13.79 -17.86 -15.86
C ALA A 194 -13.89 -17.40 -17.32
N ASP A 195 -12.80 -16.87 -17.88
CA ASP A 195 -12.79 -16.33 -19.26
C ASP A 195 -12.94 -17.39 -20.35
N ARG A 196 -12.40 -18.60 -20.15
CA ARG A 196 -12.57 -19.70 -21.13
C ARG A 196 -14.01 -20.25 -21.19
N ARG A 197 -14.81 -20.08 -20.14
CA ARG A 197 -16.23 -20.50 -20.13
C ARG A 197 -17.17 -19.46 -20.75
N LEU A 198 -16.81 -18.17 -20.73
CA LEU A 198 -17.59 -17.11 -21.39
C LEU A 198 -17.39 -17.06 -22.91
N ALA A 199 -16.22 -17.46 -23.41
CA ALA A 199 -15.92 -17.44 -24.85
C ALA A 199 -16.72 -18.45 -25.69
N TYR A 200 -17.27 -19.52 -25.09
CA TYR A 200 -17.97 -20.58 -25.83
C TYR A 200 -19.50 -20.40 -25.91
N ARG A 201 -20.09 -19.46 -25.15
CA ARG A 201 -21.57 -19.26 -25.11
C ARG A 201 -22.12 -18.14 -26.00
N ARG A 202 -21.29 -17.47 -26.81
CA ARG A 202 -21.71 -16.35 -27.67
C ARG A 202 -21.88 -16.69 -29.17
N ARG A 203 -22.28 -17.93 -29.49
CA ARG A 203 -22.79 -18.27 -30.83
C ARG A 203 -24.05 -19.14 -30.76
N ALA A 204 -25.19 -18.52 -30.52
CA ALA A 204 -26.49 -18.96 -31.01
C ALA A 204 -27.44 -17.75 -31.04
N ALA A 205 -28.06 -17.52 -32.20
CA ALA A 205 -28.85 -16.34 -32.52
C ALA A 205 -30.37 -16.57 -32.43
N HIS A 206 -31.09 -15.45 -32.20
CA HIS A 206 -32.47 -15.09 -32.59
C HIS A 206 -33.71 -15.78 -31.94
N PRO A 207 -34.94 -15.18 -32.01
CA PRO A 207 -35.34 -13.85 -32.51
C PRO A 207 -36.18 -12.97 -31.54
N GLN A 208 -36.38 -11.73 -31.97
CA GLN A 208 -37.12 -10.65 -31.29
C GLN A 208 -38.63 -10.94 -31.18
N GLN A 209 -39.16 -10.95 -29.96
CA GLN A 209 -40.59 -10.73 -29.69
C GLN A 209 -40.78 -9.37 -29.02
N ARG A 210 -41.39 -8.43 -29.75
CA ARG A 210 -41.88 -7.15 -29.20
C ARG A 210 -43.07 -7.41 -28.28
N ARG A 211 -42.85 -7.46 -26.97
CA ARG A 211 -43.93 -7.46 -25.96
C ARG A 211 -44.29 -6.02 -25.59
N ARG A 212 -45.58 -5.71 -25.72
CA ARG A 212 -46.20 -4.46 -25.24
C ARG A 212 -45.95 -4.33 -23.73
N ARG A 213 -45.47 -3.16 -23.30
CA ARG A 213 -45.16 -2.84 -21.90
C ARG A 213 -46.46 -2.57 -21.15
N ASP A 214 -46.72 -3.41 -20.15
CA ASP A 214 -47.77 -3.21 -19.16
C ASP A 214 -47.23 -2.30 -18.03
N PRO A 215 -47.76 -1.07 -17.85
CA PRO A 215 -47.23 -0.09 -16.90
C PRO A 215 -47.53 -0.39 -15.43
N GLY A 216 -48.28 -1.44 -15.10
CA GLY A 216 -48.67 -1.76 -13.71
C GLY A 216 -47.81 -2.81 -13.00
N ARG A 217 -46.95 -3.56 -13.70
CA ARG A 217 -46.27 -4.73 -13.13
C ARG A 217 -44.92 -4.33 -12.55
N ARG A 218 -44.87 -4.05 -11.23
CA ARG A 218 -43.61 -3.99 -10.46
C ARG A 218 -42.83 -5.27 -10.75
N ARG A 219 -41.76 -5.16 -11.56
CA ARG A 219 -40.84 -6.28 -11.81
C ARG A 219 -40.37 -6.77 -10.44
N ARG A 220 -40.63 -8.04 -10.11
CA ARG A 220 -39.95 -8.68 -8.98
C ARG A 220 -38.45 -8.50 -9.22
N ALA A 221 -37.78 -7.76 -8.35
CA ALA A 221 -36.34 -7.63 -8.39
C ALA A 221 -35.74 -9.05 -8.36
N PRO A 222 -34.70 -9.33 -9.17
CA PRO A 222 -34.02 -10.61 -9.11
C PRO A 222 -33.54 -10.89 -7.67
N PRO A 223 -33.55 -12.16 -7.22
CA PRO A 223 -33.07 -12.50 -5.90
C PRO A 223 -31.60 -12.11 -5.73
N VAL A 224 -31.29 -11.88 -4.48
CA VAL A 224 -30.06 -11.27 -3.99
C VAL A 224 -28.93 -12.27 -4.01
N THR A 225 -27.72 -11.72 -4.12
CA THR A 225 -26.39 -12.33 -4.30
C THR A 225 -25.86 -12.31 -5.73
N ALA A 226 -26.64 -11.85 -6.71
CA ALA A 226 -26.09 -11.64 -8.05
C ALA A 226 -24.96 -10.59 -7.97
N PRO A 227 -23.73 -10.94 -8.38
CA PRO A 227 -22.61 -9.99 -8.38
C PRO A 227 -22.99 -8.72 -9.17
N SER A 228 -22.89 -7.56 -8.54
CA SER A 228 -23.34 -6.26 -9.08
C SER A 228 -22.19 -5.26 -9.12
N PRO A 229 -22.08 -4.42 -10.18
CA PRO A 229 -21.10 -3.33 -10.24
C PRO A 229 -21.47 -2.15 -9.31
N VAL A 230 -22.62 -2.22 -8.64
CA VAL A 230 -23.06 -1.24 -7.64
C VAL A 230 -23.35 -1.96 -6.33
N LYS A 231 -22.83 -1.44 -5.23
CA LYS A 231 -23.08 -1.92 -3.88
C LYS A 231 -23.56 -0.77 -3.00
N ILE A 232 -24.69 -0.98 -2.34
CA ILE A 232 -25.19 -0.08 -1.30
C ILE A 232 -24.85 -0.71 0.05
N TRP A 233 -24.22 0.07 0.92
CA TRP A 233 -23.79 -0.38 2.24
C TRP A 233 -24.19 0.63 3.32
N LEU A 234 -24.49 0.11 4.50
CA LEU A 234 -24.97 0.86 5.66
C LEU A 234 -23.97 0.68 6.81
N SER A 235 -23.55 1.78 7.44
CA SER A 235 -22.59 1.78 8.55
C SER A 235 -23.17 2.40 9.84
N PRO A 236 -22.88 1.83 11.02
CA PRO A 236 -22.27 0.50 11.20
C PRO A 236 -23.14 -0.61 10.62
N ALA A 237 -22.52 -1.72 10.19
CA ALA A 237 -23.25 -2.83 9.55
C ALA A 237 -24.28 -3.50 10.50
N ALA A 238 -24.05 -3.40 11.81
CA ALA A 238 -24.97 -3.87 12.85
C ALA A 238 -25.29 -2.73 13.82
N GLY A 239 -26.52 -2.73 14.35
CA GLY A 239 -27.00 -1.72 15.28
C GLY A 239 -27.62 -0.52 14.57
N GLU A 240 -27.43 0.67 15.15
CA GLU A 240 -28.01 1.89 14.64
C GLU A 240 -27.19 2.45 13.48
N VAL A 241 -27.65 2.20 12.25
CA VAL A 241 -27.05 2.75 11.04
C VAL A 241 -27.27 4.26 11.02
N GLN A 242 -26.19 5.00 10.77
CA GLN A 242 -26.22 6.46 10.64
C GLN A 242 -25.65 6.93 9.30
N GLN A 243 -24.89 6.10 8.59
CA GLN A 243 -24.23 6.45 7.34
C GLN A 243 -24.61 5.48 6.23
N LEU A 244 -24.86 6.04 5.04
CA LEU A 244 -25.03 5.33 3.79
C LEU A 244 -23.77 5.49 2.95
N PHE A 245 -23.32 4.39 2.34
CA PHE A 245 -22.28 4.36 1.31
C PHE A 245 -22.82 3.70 0.04
N VAL A 246 -22.44 4.24 -1.11
CA VAL A 246 -22.70 3.62 -2.41
C VAL A 246 -21.38 3.53 -3.16
N PHE A 247 -21.01 2.30 -3.53
CA PHE A 247 -19.84 2.00 -4.35
C PHE A 247 -20.28 1.65 -5.76
N VAL A 248 -19.58 2.22 -6.75
CA VAL A 248 -19.87 2.03 -8.17
C VAL A 248 -18.57 1.70 -8.89
N LYS A 249 -18.52 0.53 -9.53
CA LYS A 249 -17.42 0.13 -10.42
C LYS A 249 -17.82 0.33 -11.87
N VAL A 250 -16.93 0.95 -12.62
CA VAL A 250 -17.08 1.15 -14.06
C VAL A 250 -15.88 0.53 -14.78
N THR A 251 -16.15 -0.39 -15.70
CA THR A 251 -15.11 -0.97 -16.57
C THR A 251 -15.09 -0.30 -17.93
N TRP A 252 -13.88 -0.10 -18.43
CA TRP A 252 -13.57 0.44 -19.75
C TRP A 252 -12.60 -0.49 -20.46
N ARG A 253 -12.73 -0.56 -21.79
CA ARG A 253 -11.72 -1.15 -22.67
C ARG A 253 -10.87 -0.04 -23.29
N ILE A 254 -9.57 -0.22 -23.28
CA ILE A 254 -8.60 0.63 -23.96
C ILE A 254 -8.66 0.29 -25.46
N GLY A 255 -9.08 1.26 -26.26
CA GLY A 255 -9.14 1.17 -27.72
C GLY A 255 -8.21 2.18 -28.40
N PRO A 256 -8.08 2.11 -29.74
CA PRO A 256 -7.22 3.02 -30.50
C PRO A 256 -7.67 4.48 -30.46
N ARG A 257 -8.91 4.76 -30.05
CA ARG A 257 -9.49 6.10 -29.92
C ARG A 257 -9.64 6.56 -28.46
N GLY A 258 -9.09 5.81 -27.51
CA GLY A 258 -9.26 6.05 -26.07
C GLY A 258 -10.12 4.98 -25.40
N LEU A 259 -10.76 5.34 -24.28
CA LEU A 259 -11.57 4.42 -23.49
C LEU A 259 -12.97 4.25 -24.07
N GLU A 260 -13.41 2.99 -24.18
CA GLU A 260 -14.78 2.62 -24.56
C GLU A 260 -15.44 1.88 -23.38
N ARG A 261 -16.69 2.22 -23.03
CA ARG A 261 -17.40 1.60 -21.91
C ARG A 261 -17.55 0.10 -22.16
N ASP A 262 -17.22 -0.72 -21.16
CA ASP A 262 -17.36 -2.17 -21.21
C ASP A 262 -18.31 -2.67 -20.10
N ALA A 263 -18.64 -3.97 -20.12
CA ALA A 263 -19.39 -4.62 -19.07
C ALA A 263 -18.64 -4.48 -17.74
N SER A 264 -19.29 -3.80 -16.78
CA SER A 264 -18.66 -3.51 -15.49
C SER A 264 -18.59 -4.76 -14.63
N ALA A 265 -17.40 -5.02 -14.09
CA ALA A 265 -17.21 -6.14 -13.17
C ALA A 265 -17.97 -5.87 -11.86
N PRO A 266 -18.34 -6.92 -11.11
CA PRO A 266 -18.91 -6.76 -9.79
C PRO A 266 -17.97 -6.03 -8.83
N ILE A 267 -18.56 -5.33 -7.85
CA ILE A 267 -17.85 -4.84 -6.68
C ILE A 267 -17.32 -6.05 -5.89
N ASP A 268 -16.05 -6.02 -5.51
CA ASP A 268 -15.48 -6.89 -4.50
C ASP A 268 -15.72 -6.26 -3.12
N PRO A 269 -16.68 -6.79 -2.34
CA PRO A 269 -17.03 -6.23 -1.04
C PRO A 269 -15.94 -6.46 0.01
N GLY A 270 -14.94 -7.33 -0.26
CA GLY A 270 -13.91 -7.69 0.70
C GLY A 270 -14.49 -8.11 2.05
N PHE A 271 -14.13 -7.35 3.10
CA PHE A 271 -14.56 -7.61 4.47
C PHE A 271 -16.02 -7.25 4.77
N LEU A 272 -16.76 -6.63 3.84
CA LEU A 272 -18.15 -6.20 4.10
C LEU A 272 -19.17 -7.35 4.12
N ASP A 273 -18.98 -8.38 3.29
CA ASP A 273 -20.00 -9.43 3.05
C ASP A 273 -19.55 -10.84 3.50
N GLY A 274 -18.57 -10.96 4.40
CA GLY A 274 -18.02 -12.27 4.76
C GLY A 274 -17.15 -12.29 6.02
N PRO A 275 -16.51 -13.44 6.32
CA PRO A 275 -15.48 -13.47 7.35
C PRO A 275 -14.42 -12.41 7.01
N PRO A 276 -13.92 -11.67 8.00
CA PRO A 276 -12.99 -10.57 7.76
C PRO A 276 -11.77 -11.10 7.01
N SER A 277 -11.69 -10.73 5.74
CA SER A 277 -10.55 -11.00 4.88
C SER A 277 -9.90 -9.67 4.57
N LEU A 278 -8.75 -9.43 5.20
CA LEU A 278 -7.92 -8.26 4.91
C LEU A 278 -7.01 -8.58 3.72
N LEU A 279 -7.61 -8.99 2.61
CA LEU A 279 -6.89 -9.10 1.35
C LEU A 279 -6.83 -7.73 0.69
N PRO A 280 -5.72 -7.41 0.01
CA PRO A 280 -5.61 -6.14 -0.67
C PRO A 280 -6.51 -6.06 -1.90
N GLY A 281 -6.93 -4.85 -2.27
CA GLY A 281 -7.66 -4.58 -3.51
C GLY A 281 -9.18 -4.66 -3.40
N THR A 282 -9.74 -4.55 -2.19
CA THR A 282 -11.20 -4.46 -2.01
C THR A 282 -11.72 -3.11 -2.50
N ASP A 283 -12.82 -3.12 -3.26
CA ASP A 283 -13.44 -1.90 -3.78
C ASP A 283 -14.17 -1.09 -2.71
N ALA A 284 -14.55 -1.75 -1.61
CA ALA A 284 -15.57 -1.26 -0.71
C ALA A 284 -15.00 -0.63 0.57
N TRP A 285 -13.92 0.16 0.43
CA TRP A 285 -13.42 1.01 1.50
C TRP A 285 -14.35 2.19 1.74
N PRO A 286 -14.90 2.40 2.94
CA PRO A 286 -15.83 3.50 3.20
C PRO A 286 -15.23 4.89 2.93
N VAL A 287 -13.98 5.08 3.31
CA VAL A 287 -13.27 6.37 3.21
C VAL A 287 -11.86 6.14 2.68
N LYS A 288 -11.44 6.95 1.71
CA LYS A 288 -10.06 7.11 1.25
C LYS A 288 -9.77 8.60 1.11
N TYR A 289 -8.52 9.00 1.38
CA TYR A 289 -8.10 10.40 1.23
C TYR A 289 -7.64 10.77 -0.18
N GLY A 290 -7.31 9.78 -1.00
CA GLY A 290 -6.85 9.95 -2.37
C GLY A 290 -7.25 8.76 -3.24
N THR A 291 -6.78 8.74 -4.47
CA THR A 291 -7.02 7.68 -5.45
C THR A 291 -5.82 6.72 -5.50
N ASP A 292 -6.10 5.43 -5.37
CA ASP A 292 -5.10 4.38 -5.66
C ASP A 292 -5.07 4.11 -7.18
N VAL A 293 -3.89 4.22 -7.78
CA VAL A 293 -3.63 3.76 -9.14
C VAL A 293 -2.89 2.43 -9.06
N VAL A 294 -3.41 1.40 -9.71
CA VAL A 294 -2.85 0.04 -9.63
C VAL A 294 -2.74 -0.59 -10.99
N VAL A 295 -1.65 -1.30 -11.24
CA VAL A 295 -1.46 -2.13 -12.42
C VAL A 295 -1.43 -3.59 -12.02
N LEU A 296 -2.38 -4.36 -12.57
CA LEU A 296 -2.41 -5.80 -12.48
C LEU A 296 -1.93 -6.38 -13.81
N GLY A 297 -0.79 -7.06 -13.79
CA GLY A 297 -0.18 -7.59 -15.00
C GLY A 297 1.30 -7.90 -14.84
N ALA A 298 2.05 -7.72 -15.92
CA ALA A 298 3.46 -8.06 -16.00
C ALA A 298 4.25 -7.01 -16.78
N ALA A 299 5.54 -6.94 -16.49
CA ALA A 299 6.52 -6.33 -17.36
C ALA A 299 6.84 -7.28 -18.53
N PHE A 300 6.91 -6.76 -19.75
CA PHE A 300 7.17 -7.56 -20.95
C PHE A 300 8.40 -7.09 -21.69
N ALA A 301 9.20 -7.99 -22.25
CA ALA A 301 10.27 -7.64 -23.16
C ALA A 301 9.72 -7.14 -24.52
N ARG A 302 10.43 -6.23 -25.19
CA ARG A 302 9.92 -5.58 -26.41
C ARG A 302 9.87 -6.59 -27.55
N GLU A 303 8.74 -6.66 -28.24
CA GLU A 303 8.51 -7.59 -29.37
C GLU A 303 8.79 -9.06 -29.00
N GLY A 304 8.62 -9.43 -27.73
CA GLY A 304 8.90 -10.78 -27.24
C GLY A 304 10.39 -11.20 -27.27
N ARG A 305 11.32 -10.29 -27.57
CA ARG A 305 12.76 -10.60 -27.61
C ARG A 305 13.31 -10.67 -26.18
N PRO A 306 13.91 -11.79 -25.73
CA PRO A 306 14.41 -11.90 -24.37
C PRO A 306 15.42 -10.80 -24.00
N VAL A 307 15.21 -10.14 -22.85
CA VAL A 307 16.11 -9.12 -22.29
C VAL A 307 16.47 -9.49 -20.86
N ARG A 308 17.60 -9.00 -20.34
CA ARG A 308 18.02 -9.26 -18.95
C ARG A 308 17.42 -8.27 -17.95
N SER A 309 17.16 -7.05 -18.40
CA SER A 309 16.54 -5.99 -17.63
C SER A 309 15.61 -5.16 -18.52
N ARG A 310 14.54 -4.63 -17.93
CA ARG A 310 13.64 -3.65 -18.53
C ARG A 310 13.05 -2.72 -17.48
N ILE A 311 13.13 -1.42 -17.71
CA ILE A 311 12.35 -0.45 -16.94
C ILE A 311 10.93 -0.38 -17.51
N VAL A 312 9.93 -0.51 -16.64
CA VAL A 312 8.52 -0.27 -16.92
C VAL A 312 8.03 0.90 -16.07
N SER A 313 6.99 1.60 -16.54
CA SER A 313 6.47 2.74 -15.79
C SER A 313 4.98 2.98 -15.97
N VAL A 314 4.43 3.69 -15.00
CA VAL A 314 3.08 4.26 -15.00
C VAL A 314 3.23 5.76 -14.81
N LYS A 315 2.70 6.53 -15.76
CA LYS A 315 2.63 7.99 -15.69
C LYS A 315 1.18 8.45 -15.65
N VAL A 316 0.84 9.30 -14.70
CA VAL A 316 -0.49 9.91 -14.49
C VAL A 316 -0.32 11.43 -14.42
N GLY A 317 -0.76 12.14 -15.46
CA GLY A 317 -0.41 13.55 -15.62
C GLY A 317 1.11 13.72 -15.67
N GLU A 318 1.68 14.46 -14.72
CA GLU A 318 3.13 14.64 -14.58
C GLU A 318 3.80 13.66 -13.59
N HIS A 319 3.02 12.88 -12.86
CA HIS A 319 3.54 11.94 -11.87
C HIS A 319 3.96 10.63 -12.55
N GLU A 320 5.17 10.13 -12.32
CA GLU A 320 5.66 8.87 -12.89
C GLU A 320 6.29 7.97 -11.83
N VAL A 321 5.88 6.70 -11.83
CA VAL A 321 6.51 5.63 -11.02
C VAL A 321 7.15 4.61 -11.96
N ARG A 322 8.41 4.26 -11.67
CA ARG A 322 9.23 3.35 -12.48
C ARG A 322 9.59 2.11 -11.66
N VAL A 323 9.66 0.96 -12.32
CA VAL A 323 10.13 -0.29 -11.73
C VAL A 323 11.09 -0.94 -12.73
N GLU A 324 12.24 -1.42 -12.26
CA GLU A 324 13.15 -2.23 -13.06
C GLU A 324 12.78 -3.70 -12.90
N ALA A 325 12.34 -4.32 -14.00
CA ALA A 325 12.13 -5.76 -14.11
C ALA A 325 13.43 -6.43 -14.55
N LEU A 326 13.89 -7.39 -13.76
CA LEU A 326 15.09 -8.20 -13.98
C LEU A 326 14.68 -9.64 -14.22
N GLY A 327 15.43 -10.36 -15.03
CA GLY A 327 15.20 -11.80 -15.17
C GLY A 327 15.64 -12.60 -13.93
N PRO A 328 15.35 -13.91 -13.91
CA PRO A 328 15.67 -14.77 -12.78
C PRO A 328 17.15 -14.72 -12.40
N ARG A 329 17.41 -14.73 -11.10
CA ARG A 329 18.76 -14.82 -10.52
C ARG A 329 18.71 -15.38 -9.11
N SER A 330 19.76 -16.09 -8.72
CA SER A 330 19.98 -16.60 -7.36
C SER A 330 21.36 -16.18 -6.89
N VAL A 331 21.49 -15.82 -5.62
CA VAL A 331 22.80 -15.50 -5.04
C VAL A 331 23.71 -16.73 -5.11
N ARG A 332 24.99 -16.51 -5.44
CA ARG A 332 26.03 -17.50 -5.21
C ARG A 332 26.70 -17.16 -3.89
N TRP A 333 26.53 -18.04 -2.90
CA TRP A 333 27.10 -17.88 -1.57
C TRP A 333 28.20 -18.93 -1.34
N ARG A 334 29.35 -18.47 -0.84
CA ARG A 334 30.43 -19.34 -0.33
C ARG A 334 30.86 -18.80 1.01
N ASP A 335 31.03 -19.69 1.97
CA ASP A 335 31.41 -19.32 3.32
C ASP A 335 32.73 -18.53 3.32
N GLY A 336 32.73 -17.38 4.01
CA GLY A 336 33.85 -16.44 4.06
C GLY A 336 34.08 -15.58 2.80
N GLU A 337 33.28 -15.73 1.74
CA GLU A 337 33.35 -14.88 0.54
C GLU A 337 32.20 -13.84 0.52
N ALA A 338 32.39 -12.75 -0.23
CA ALA A 338 31.32 -11.80 -0.47
C ALA A 338 30.21 -12.44 -1.34
N PRO A 339 28.93 -12.12 -1.13
CA PRO A 339 27.85 -12.64 -1.96
C PRO A 339 28.03 -12.20 -3.42
N GLU A 340 28.01 -13.14 -4.34
CA GLU A 340 28.02 -12.85 -5.77
C GLU A 340 26.57 -12.81 -6.28
N LEU A 341 26.13 -11.63 -6.72
CA LEU A 341 24.85 -11.42 -7.38
C LEU A 341 25.08 -11.54 -8.89
N PRO A 342 24.68 -12.65 -9.54
CA PRO A 342 24.94 -12.84 -10.96
C PRO A 342 24.14 -11.85 -11.82
N GLU A 343 24.61 -11.68 -13.06
CA GLU A 343 23.84 -11.00 -14.11
C GLU A 343 22.49 -11.70 -14.32
N PRO A 344 21.38 -10.96 -14.44
CA PRO A 344 20.05 -11.56 -14.64
C PRO A 344 19.99 -12.42 -15.89
N GLU A 345 19.25 -13.53 -15.82
CA GLU A 345 18.95 -14.35 -17.00
C GLU A 345 18.03 -13.59 -17.97
N PRO A 346 18.04 -13.89 -19.28
CA PRO A 346 17.07 -13.31 -20.20
C PRO A 346 15.62 -13.72 -19.87
N PHE A 347 14.68 -12.79 -19.94
CA PHE A 347 13.26 -13.00 -19.74
C PHE A 347 12.42 -12.32 -20.83
N THR A 348 11.18 -12.79 -21.02
CA THR A 348 10.18 -12.13 -21.87
C THR A 348 9.01 -11.56 -21.09
N ARG A 349 8.76 -12.07 -19.87
CA ARG A 349 7.72 -11.63 -18.95
C ARG A 349 8.18 -11.74 -17.48
N VAL A 350 7.86 -10.76 -16.66
CA VAL A 350 7.96 -10.79 -15.18
C VAL A 350 6.68 -10.23 -14.58
N ASP A 351 5.99 -10.98 -13.73
CA ASP A 351 4.75 -10.51 -13.10
C ASP A 351 5.03 -9.35 -12.13
N LEU A 352 4.10 -8.39 -12.03
CA LEU A 352 4.29 -7.18 -11.22
C LEU A 352 3.96 -7.34 -9.74
N GLY A 353 3.73 -8.57 -9.26
CA GLY A 353 3.37 -8.82 -7.87
C GLY A 353 4.52 -8.60 -6.89
N TYR A 354 4.20 -8.16 -5.66
CA TYR A 354 5.19 -7.96 -4.59
C TYR A 354 5.99 -9.22 -4.21
N HIS A 355 5.50 -10.42 -4.54
CA HIS A 355 6.27 -11.65 -4.36
C HIS A 355 7.55 -11.70 -5.21
N HIS A 356 7.61 -10.93 -6.30
CA HIS A 356 8.82 -10.77 -7.11
C HIS A 356 9.68 -9.57 -6.70
N ALA A 357 9.22 -8.74 -5.75
CA ALA A 357 9.96 -7.58 -5.26
C ALA A 357 10.90 -7.93 -4.09
N TYR A 358 11.78 -7.01 -3.72
CA TYR A 358 12.68 -7.19 -2.58
C TYR A 358 11.92 -7.48 -1.28
N GLY A 359 12.35 -8.46 -0.50
CA GLY A 359 11.78 -8.80 0.80
C GLY A 359 11.87 -10.28 1.14
N GLY A 360 10.89 -10.77 1.91
CA GLY A 360 10.82 -12.15 2.36
C GLY A 360 11.02 -12.30 3.87
N ILE A 361 11.22 -13.54 4.30
CA ILE A 361 11.43 -13.92 5.70
C ILE A 361 12.69 -14.79 5.81
N ASP A 362 13.66 -14.34 6.60
CA ASP A 362 14.77 -15.19 7.05
C ASP A 362 14.34 -15.97 8.30
N GLY A 363 13.74 -17.14 8.08
CA GLY A 363 13.24 -18.01 9.14
C GLY A 363 14.30 -18.60 10.07
N ARG A 364 15.58 -18.25 9.88
CA ARG A 364 16.68 -18.66 10.78
C ARG A 364 16.87 -17.69 11.93
N VAL A 365 16.35 -16.46 11.82
CA VAL A 365 16.35 -15.50 12.93
C VAL A 365 15.57 -16.12 14.09
N PRO A 366 16.20 -16.30 15.28
CA PRO A 366 15.54 -16.97 16.39
C PRO A 366 14.28 -16.24 16.83
N ILE A 367 13.25 -17.01 17.15
CA ILE A 367 12.02 -16.54 17.80
C ILE A 367 11.96 -17.09 19.23
N ALA A 368 11.54 -16.28 20.18
CA ALA A 368 11.35 -16.74 21.56
C ALA A 368 10.29 -17.84 21.60
N GLU A 369 10.41 -18.80 22.53
CA GLU A 369 9.46 -19.94 22.62
C GLU A 369 8.01 -19.48 22.80
N GLU A 370 7.80 -18.40 23.56
CA GLU A 370 6.50 -17.77 23.79
C GLU A 370 5.85 -17.18 22.53
N ASP A 371 6.65 -16.89 21.49
CA ASP A 371 6.18 -16.26 20.26
C ASP A 371 6.05 -17.22 19.07
N GLN A 372 6.42 -18.51 19.24
CA GLN A 372 6.37 -19.51 18.15
C GLN A 372 4.99 -19.68 17.51
N GLY A 373 3.91 -19.36 18.24
CA GLY A 373 2.54 -19.41 17.72
C GLY A 373 2.14 -18.26 16.78
N ARG A 374 2.97 -17.22 16.62
CA ARG A 374 2.70 -16.02 15.81
C ARG A 374 3.49 -15.96 14.50
N ALA A 375 4.39 -16.93 14.30
CA ALA A 375 5.56 -16.83 13.44
C ALA A 375 5.32 -16.79 11.91
N GLU A 376 4.11 -16.95 11.39
CA GLU A 376 3.93 -17.07 9.93
C GLU A 376 4.12 -15.73 9.19
N LEU A 377 3.60 -14.63 9.74
CA LEU A 377 3.76 -13.27 9.18
C LEU A 377 4.31 -12.26 10.20
N ASP A 378 4.30 -12.62 11.48
CA ASP A 378 4.85 -11.84 12.60
C ASP A 378 6.11 -12.56 13.10
N HIS A 379 7.21 -12.38 12.37
CA HIS A 379 8.50 -13.05 12.61
C HIS A 379 9.63 -12.02 12.71
N PRO A 380 10.60 -12.15 13.64
CA PRO A 380 11.71 -11.20 13.76
C PRO A 380 12.62 -11.15 12.51
N GLY A 381 12.65 -12.24 11.74
CA GLY A 381 13.33 -12.30 10.45
C GLY A 381 12.48 -11.89 9.24
N ALA A 382 11.26 -11.39 9.41
CA ALA A 382 10.45 -10.89 8.30
C ALA A 382 10.88 -9.48 7.90
N TYR A 383 10.91 -9.19 6.59
CA TYR A 383 11.10 -7.83 6.12
C TYR A 383 9.80 -7.02 6.23
N PRO A 384 9.69 -6.00 7.10
CA PRO A 384 8.41 -5.38 7.41
C PRO A 384 7.73 -4.72 6.20
N ARG A 385 8.50 -4.19 5.23
CA ARG A 385 7.94 -3.58 4.01
C ARG A 385 7.38 -4.60 3.03
N ASN A 386 7.88 -5.84 3.05
CA ASN A 386 7.43 -6.91 2.16
C ASN A 386 7.83 -8.31 2.66
N PRO A 387 7.00 -8.97 3.50
CA PRO A 387 7.32 -10.31 3.99
C PRO A 387 7.14 -11.40 2.91
N PHE A 388 6.55 -11.08 1.76
CA PHE A 388 6.23 -12.03 0.70
C PHE A 388 7.28 -12.09 -0.42
N GLY A 389 8.26 -11.17 -0.39
CA GLY A 389 9.25 -10.99 -1.45
C GLY A 389 10.44 -11.94 -1.41
N HIS A 390 11.51 -11.52 -2.09
CA HIS A 390 12.75 -12.28 -2.25
C HIS A 390 14.00 -11.44 -1.92
N GLY A 391 15.08 -12.12 -1.52
CA GLY A 391 16.39 -11.51 -1.29
C GLY A 391 16.64 -10.90 0.11
N TYR A 392 15.72 -11.04 1.08
CA TYR A 392 15.96 -10.61 2.46
C TYR A 392 16.72 -11.68 3.26
N VAL A 393 17.98 -11.39 3.60
CA VAL A 393 18.83 -12.25 4.44
C VAL A 393 19.35 -11.45 5.63
N VAL A 394 19.13 -11.98 6.83
CA VAL A 394 19.48 -11.29 8.07
C VAL A 394 20.80 -11.78 8.62
N LEU A 395 20.96 -13.10 8.80
CA LEU A 395 22.08 -13.62 9.59
C LEU A 395 23.43 -13.55 8.85
N PRO A 396 24.53 -13.24 9.57
CA PRO A 396 25.84 -12.94 8.98
C PRO A 396 26.57 -14.15 8.38
N ASP A 397 26.20 -15.36 8.79
CA ASP A 397 26.67 -16.63 8.20
C ASP A 397 26.16 -16.84 6.77
N GLY A 398 25.24 -15.98 6.32
CA GLY A 398 24.61 -16.06 5.00
C GLY A 398 23.77 -17.31 4.84
N PRO A 399 23.06 -17.48 3.73
CA PRO A 399 22.00 -18.48 3.63
C PRO A 399 22.55 -19.92 3.49
N ASP A 400 21.86 -20.89 4.09
CA ASP A 400 22.18 -22.33 3.98
C ASP A 400 21.86 -22.94 2.59
N ARG A 401 21.32 -22.14 1.69
CA ARG A 401 20.79 -22.53 0.38
C ARG A 401 20.80 -21.34 -0.57
N ASP A 402 20.67 -21.61 -1.86
CA ASP A 402 20.47 -20.58 -2.87
C ASP A 402 19.25 -19.72 -2.51
N VAL A 403 19.46 -18.40 -2.48
CA VAL A 403 18.42 -17.41 -2.26
C VAL A 403 18.07 -16.81 -3.61
N VAL A 404 16.81 -16.96 -3.99
CA VAL A 404 16.23 -16.25 -5.13
C VAL A 404 16.30 -14.76 -4.84
N LEU A 405 16.82 -14.00 -5.80
CA LEU A 405 16.91 -12.55 -5.73
C LEU A 405 15.63 -11.92 -6.32
N PRO A 406 15.28 -10.69 -5.93
CA PRO A 406 14.12 -10.01 -6.51
C PRO A 406 14.27 -9.81 -8.02
N GLN A 407 13.13 -9.88 -8.70
CA GLN A 407 12.97 -9.58 -10.13
C GLN A 407 12.36 -8.19 -10.34
N LEU A 408 11.79 -7.56 -9.30
CA LEU A 408 11.30 -6.18 -9.33
C LEU A 408 12.08 -5.34 -8.32
N GLU A 409 12.74 -4.31 -8.81
CA GLU A 409 13.53 -3.38 -7.98
C GLU A 409 13.23 -1.93 -8.33
N ASP A 410 13.45 -1.04 -7.36
CA ASP A 410 13.50 0.39 -7.61
C ASP A 410 14.80 0.67 -8.39
N PRO A 411 14.75 1.25 -9.60
CA PRO A 411 15.95 1.54 -10.38
C PRO A 411 16.95 2.43 -9.62
N ASP A 412 16.48 3.23 -8.65
CA ASP A 412 17.29 4.16 -7.88
C ASP A 412 17.73 3.59 -6.50
N ASP A 413 17.26 2.40 -6.10
CA ASP A 413 17.55 1.76 -4.81
C ASP A 413 17.65 0.22 -4.92
N ARG A 414 18.52 -0.24 -5.82
CA ARG A 414 18.71 -1.68 -6.11
C ARG A 414 19.39 -2.45 -4.98
N LEU A 415 19.15 -3.77 -4.97
CA LEU A 415 19.87 -4.69 -4.09
C LEU A 415 21.31 -4.88 -4.58
N THR A 416 22.27 -4.59 -3.71
CA THR A 416 23.70 -4.77 -3.97
C THR A 416 24.28 -5.90 -3.10
N ALA A 417 25.47 -6.38 -3.46
CA ALA A 417 26.17 -7.40 -2.70
C ALA A 417 26.44 -6.95 -1.24
N GLU A 418 26.78 -5.69 -1.05
CA GLU A 418 27.07 -5.09 0.26
C GLU A 418 25.83 -5.03 1.17
N ARG A 419 24.64 -4.92 0.57
CA ARG A 419 23.37 -4.84 1.28
C ARG A 419 22.66 -6.20 1.40
N PHE A 420 23.12 -7.23 0.70
CA PHE A 420 22.47 -8.55 0.67
C PHE A 420 22.31 -9.18 2.06
N VAL A 421 23.34 -9.11 2.90
CA VAL A 421 23.29 -9.60 4.27
C VAL A 421 23.16 -8.44 5.25
N LEU A 422 22.00 -8.33 5.90
CA LEU A 422 21.68 -7.23 6.80
C LEU A 422 22.46 -7.25 8.12
N ARG A 423 22.79 -8.44 8.64
CA ARG A 423 23.48 -8.74 9.92
C ARG A 423 22.66 -8.48 11.18
N ASP A 424 21.90 -7.40 11.22
CA ASP A 424 21.05 -7.03 12.37
C ASP A 424 19.61 -6.73 11.89
N PRO A 425 18.60 -7.52 12.29
CA PRO A 425 17.22 -7.29 11.85
C PRO A 425 16.67 -5.92 12.25
N ALA A 426 17.22 -5.24 13.27
CA ALA A 426 16.82 -3.88 13.63
C ALA A 426 17.19 -2.82 12.58
N LEU A 427 18.10 -3.14 11.67
CA LEU A 427 18.55 -2.27 10.59
C LEU A 427 17.74 -2.44 9.29
N TRP A 428 16.62 -3.16 9.32
CA TRP A 428 15.79 -3.45 8.13
C TRP A 428 15.42 -2.19 7.34
N TYR A 429 15.23 -1.04 8.01
CA TYR A 429 14.80 0.20 7.37
C TYR A 429 15.86 0.78 6.41
N LEU A 430 17.10 0.33 6.50
CA LEU A 430 18.21 0.69 5.59
C LEU A 430 18.25 -0.17 4.31
N GLN A 431 17.45 -1.24 4.23
CA GLN A 431 17.41 -2.13 3.08
C GLN A 431 16.58 -1.56 1.92
N PRO A 432 16.78 -2.06 0.67
CA PRO A 432 16.05 -1.63 -0.51
C PRO A 432 14.55 -1.57 -0.28
N ARG A 433 13.89 -0.51 -0.75
CA ARG A 433 12.42 -0.46 -0.70
C ARG A 433 11.84 -1.40 -1.77
N PRO A 434 10.81 -2.19 -1.43
CA PRO A 434 10.18 -3.07 -2.42
C PRO A 434 9.48 -2.23 -3.50
N ALA A 435 9.73 -2.55 -4.77
CA ALA A 435 9.13 -1.85 -5.91
C ALA A 435 8.13 -2.77 -6.64
N SER A 436 6.95 -2.23 -6.90
CA SER A 436 5.86 -2.87 -7.63
C SER A 436 4.91 -1.77 -8.13
N LEU A 437 3.95 -2.12 -8.96
CA LEU A 437 2.84 -1.27 -9.40
C LEU A 437 1.48 -1.82 -8.91
N GLY A 438 1.51 -2.89 -8.12
CA GLY A 438 0.35 -3.63 -7.65
C GLY A 438 -0.22 -3.11 -6.33
N TRP A 439 -1.05 -3.95 -5.71
CA TRP A 439 -1.58 -3.70 -4.37
C TRP A 439 -0.57 -4.02 -3.27
N VAL A 440 -0.54 -3.18 -2.24
CA VAL A 440 0.23 -3.36 -1.00
C VAL A 440 -0.63 -4.11 0.02
N HIS A 441 -0.12 -5.23 0.52
CA HIS A 441 -0.81 -6.04 1.54
C HIS A 441 -0.98 -5.26 2.86
N PRO A 442 -2.10 -5.40 3.60
CA PRO A 442 -2.34 -4.63 4.81
C PRO A 442 -1.34 -4.84 5.95
N VAL A 443 -0.64 -5.98 5.97
CA VAL A 443 0.42 -6.25 6.98
C VAL A 443 1.75 -5.58 6.66
N MET A 444 1.92 -5.02 5.46
CA MET A 444 3.18 -4.40 5.04
C MET A 444 3.31 -3.00 5.63
N PHE A 445 4.51 -2.68 6.13
CA PHE A 445 4.90 -1.32 6.49
C PHE A 445 5.01 -0.43 5.22
N PRO A 446 4.56 0.84 5.24
CA PRO A 446 3.98 1.56 6.37
C PRO A 446 2.46 1.40 6.50
N ARG A 447 1.79 0.63 5.64
CA ARG A 447 0.32 0.51 5.65
C ARG A 447 -0.19 -0.05 6.99
N SER A 448 0.47 -1.07 7.53
CA SER A 448 0.07 -1.73 8.78
C SER A 448 -0.01 -0.79 9.99
N VAL A 449 0.82 0.25 10.06
CA VAL A 449 0.83 1.17 11.21
C VAL A 449 -0.42 2.05 11.29
N TRP A 450 -1.15 2.19 10.17
CA TRP A 450 -2.42 2.92 10.12
C TRP A 450 -3.62 2.07 10.58
N PHE A 451 -3.43 0.76 10.76
CA PHE A 451 -4.51 -0.14 11.14
C PHE A 451 -4.87 -0.02 12.63
N ASP A 452 -3.87 -0.08 13.50
CA ASP A 452 -4.06 -0.09 14.95
C ASP A 452 -2.94 0.70 15.67
N VAL A 453 -3.26 1.26 16.82
CA VAL A 453 -2.29 1.96 17.67
C VAL A 453 -1.26 0.98 18.17
N GLY A 454 0.00 1.29 17.92
CA GLY A 454 1.10 0.45 18.37
C GLY A 454 1.36 -0.76 17.47
N ALA A 455 0.64 -0.88 16.34
CA ALA A 455 1.12 -1.71 15.24
C ALA A 455 2.46 -1.13 14.74
N ASP A 456 3.50 -1.97 14.74
CA ASP A 456 4.84 -1.61 14.30
C ASP A 456 5.55 -2.87 13.78
N ALA A 457 6.69 -2.67 13.13
CA ALA A 457 7.62 -3.76 12.87
C ALA A 457 8.12 -4.38 14.18
N TRP A 458 8.49 -5.66 14.14
CA TRP A 458 9.08 -6.37 15.28
C TRP A 458 10.24 -5.60 15.91
N PHE A 459 11.08 -5.01 15.05
CA PHE A 459 12.12 -4.06 15.45
C PHE A 459 11.70 -2.65 14.99
N PRO A 460 11.32 -1.76 15.93
CA PRO A 460 10.89 -0.41 15.60
C PRO A 460 11.97 0.36 14.84
N ALA A 461 11.66 0.86 13.64
CA ALA A 461 12.53 1.77 12.90
C ALA A 461 12.54 3.19 13.53
N PRO A 462 13.51 4.06 13.21
CA PRO A 462 13.41 5.49 13.52
C PRO A 462 12.07 6.09 13.04
N ASP A 463 11.51 7.03 13.79
CA ASP A 463 10.30 7.78 13.40
C ASP A 463 10.62 9.18 12.85
N ASP A 464 11.86 9.41 12.43
CA ASP A 464 12.35 10.65 11.85
C ASP A 464 12.85 10.44 10.41
N HIS A 465 13.42 11.47 9.79
CA HIS A 465 13.90 11.44 8.39
C HIS A 465 15.02 10.44 8.09
N ARG A 466 15.55 9.71 9.09
CA ARG A 466 16.40 8.53 8.83
C ARG A 466 15.60 7.39 8.20
N LEU A 467 14.29 7.34 8.43
CA LEU A 467 13.36 6.44 7.77
C LEU A 467 12.93 7.04 6.42
N ALA A 468 13.05 6.26 5.34
CA ALA A 468 12.70 6.70 4.00
C ALA A 468 11.23 7.13 3.89
N GLU A 469 10.30 6.40 4.51
CA GLU A 469 8.88 6.73 4.52
C GLU A 469 8.59 8.10 5.15
N VAL A 470 9.40 8.56 6.12
CA VAL A 470 9.25 9.90 6.72
C VAL A 470 9.96 10.97 5.88
N ARG A 471 11.08 10.62 5.25
CA ARG A 471 11.80 11.52 4.33
C ARG A 471 11.00 11.80 3.05
N ASP A 472 10.28 10.80 2.57
CA ASP A 472 9.52 10.83 1.31
C ASP A 472 8.04 11.21 1.57
N ASP A 473 7.71 11.73 2.76
CA ASP A 473 6.38 12.20 3.20
C ASP A 473 5.24 11.15 3.14
N GLU A 474 5.55 9.85 3.17
CA GLU A 474 4.57 8.76 3.28
C GLU A 474 4.08 8.55 4.72
N LEU A 475 4.92 8.92 5.69
CA LEU A 475 4.60 8.97 7.11
C LEU A 475 4.99 10.35 7.65
N PRO A 476 4.19 10.93 8.56
CA PRO A 476 4.62 12.14 9.25
C PRO A 476 5.82 11.86 10.15
N ALA A 477 6.67 12.86 10.39
CA ALA A 477 7.68 12.78 11.44
C ALA A 477 7.02 12.52 12.80
N HIS A 478 7.66 11.69 13.62
CA HIS A 478 7.12 11.21 14.90
C HIS A 478 5.77 10.50 14.78
N TRP A 479 5.55 9.77 13.67
CA TRP A 479 4.27 9.12 13.38
C TRP A 479 3.74 8.30 14.55
N ARG A 480 4.57 7.60 15.33
CA ARG A 480 4.10 6.83 16.50
C ARG A 480 3.31 7.68 17.49
N ARG A 481 3.80 8.88 17.79
CA ARG A 481 3.10 9.84 18.65
C ARG A 481 1.84 10.36 17.98
N VAL A 482 1.94 10.77 16.71
CA VAL A 482 0.81 11.30 15.94
C VAL A 482 -0.33 10.29 15.86
N LEU A 483 -0.02 9.02 15.54
CA LEU A 483 -1.02 7.96 15.46
C LEU A 483 -1.59 7.60 16.84
N GLY A 484 -0.77 7.62 17.89
CA GLY A 484 -1.23 7.45 19.26
C GLY A 484 -2.25 8.52 19.69
N GLU A 485 -2.10 9.75 19.21
CA GLU A 485 -3.04 10.85 19.46
C GLU A 485 -4.32 10.73 18.59
N LEU A 486 -4.20 10.28 17.33
CA LEU A 486 -5.33 10.18 16.39
C LEU A 486 -6.30 9.04 16.71
N SER A 487 -5.80 7.91 17.20
CA SER A 487 -6.61 6.71 17.38
C SER A 487 -7.49 6.70 18.63
N ALA A 488 -7.51 7.79 19.39
CA ALA A 488 -8.59 8.07 20.33
C ALA A 488 -9.91 8.46 19.61
N GLY A 489 -9.90 8.59 18.27
CA GLY A 489 -11.04 8.96 17.46
C GLY A 489 -11.95 7.79 17.03
N PRO A 490 -13.18 8.10 16.56
CA PRO A 490 -14.19 7.11 16.16
C PRO A 490 -13.90 6.41 14.81
N LEU A 491 -12.87 6.82 14.08
CA LEU A 491 -12.54 6.34 12.73
C LEU A 491 -11.33 5.41 12.71
N SER A 492 -11.30 4.41 13.60
CA SER A 492 -10.33 3.31 13.51
C SER A 492 -10.85 2.21 12.58
N PRO A 493 -10.05 1.69 11.63
CA PRO A 493 -8.66 2.08 11.32
C PRO A 493 -8.58 3.42 10.60
N HIS A 494 -7.41 4.10 10.71
CA HIS A 494 -7.20 5.41 10.09
C HIS A 494 -7.40 5.34 8.56
N PRO A 495 -7.98 6.35 7.87
CA PRO A 495 -8.29 6.22 6.44
C PRO A 495 -7.08 6.01 5.50
N TRP A 496 -5.85 6.31 5.95
CA TRP A 496 -4.63 5.93 5.23
C TRP A 496 -4.40 4.42 5.16
N PHE A 497 -4.95 3.64 6.11
CA PHE A 497 -4.94 2.17 6.04
C PHE A 497 -5.71 1.66 4.82
N SER A 498 -6.75 2.39 4.41
CA SER A 498 -7.54 2.07 3.22
C SER A 498 -6.81 2.39 1.93
N GLN A 499 -5.63 3.03 1.94
CA GLN A 499 -4.84 3.24 0.73
C GLN A 499 -3.94 2.04 0.44
N GLU A 500 -4.12 1.46 -0.73
CA GLU A 500 -3.60 0.14 -1.06
C GLU A 500 -2.65 0.17 -2.25
N ALA A 501 -2.54 1.28 -2.98
CA ALA A 501 -1.59 1.36 -4.08
C ALA A 501 -0.14 1.31 -3.59
N SER A 502 0.73 0.85 -4.48
CA SER A 502 2.18 0.94 -4.35
C SER A 502 2.62 2.39 -4.12
N ARG A 503 3.82 2.57 -3.55
CA ARG A 503 4.42 3.90 -3.32
C ARG A 503 4.39 4.75 -4.59
N GLY A 504 4.07 6.04 -4.43
CA GLY A 504 3.93 6.99 -5.53
C GLY A 504 2.62 6.88 -6.29
N LEU A 505 1.88 5.77 -6.19
CA LEU A 505 0.61 5.58 -6.88
C LEU A 505 -0.63 5.83 -6.00
N ARG A 506 -0.42 6.45 -4.84
CA ARG A 506 -1.48 7.02 -3.98
C ARG A 506 -1.53 8.52 -4.27
N LEU A 507 -2.44 8.91 -5.15
CA LEU A 507 -2.49 10.27 -5.69
C LEU A 507 -3.63 11.06 -5.09
N ASP A 508 -3.53 12.38 -5.12
CA ASP A 508 -4.73 13.22 -5.07
C ASP A 508 -5.66 12.82 -6.24
N PRO A 509 -6.99 12.91 -6.07
CA PRO A 509 -7.91 12.51 -7.13
C PRO A 509 -7.61 13.21 -8.46
N PRO A 510 -7.20 12.47 -9.51
CA PRO A 510 -6.89 13.09 -10.79
C PRO A 510 -8.17 13.61 -11.45
N GLU A 511 -8.05 14.77 -12.11
CA GLU A 511 -9.16 15.39 -12.83
C GLU A 511 -9.57 14.56 -14.06
N PRO A 512 -10.85 14.57 -14.46
CA PRO A 512 -11.28 14.00 -15.73
C PRO A 512 -10.44 14.51 -16.91
N GLY A 513 -10.05 13.61 -17.81
CA GLY A 513 -9.18 13.92 -18.94
C GLY A 513 -7.67 13.83 -18.63
N THR A 514 -7.27 13.63 -17.37
CA THR A 514 -5.86 13.43 -17.01
C THR A 514 -5.26 12.28 -17.83
N PRO A 515 -4.11 12.47 -18.51
CA PRO A 515 -3.51 11.42 -19.33
C PRO A 515 -2.84 10.36 -18.47
N PHE A 516 -3.05 9.10 -18.85
CA PHE A 516 -2.37 7.92 -18.34
C PHE A 516 -1.47 7.36 -19.44
N THR A 517 -0.23 7.01 -19.09
CA THR A 517 0.72 6.32 -19.98
C THR A 517 1.33 5.13 -19.25
N LEU A 518 1.27 3.96 -19.87
CA LEU A 518 1.77 2.70 -19.35
C LEU A 518 2.86 2.20 -20.30
N VAL A 519 4.09 2.04 -19.82
CA VAL A 519 5.26 1.69 -20.66
C VAL A 519 5.79 0.31 -20.31
N GLY A 520 5.89 -0.56 -21.32
CA GLY A 520 6.42 -1.93 -21.18
C GLY A 520 5.52 -2.91 -20.43
N LEU A 521 4.22 -2.59 -20.35
CA LEU A 521 3.24 -3.34 -19.56
C LEU A 521 2.29 -4.20 -20.42
N HIS A 522 2.45 -4.20 -21.75
CA HIS A 522 1.68 -5.01 -22.69
C HIS A 522 2.61 -5.81 -23.60
N PRO A 523 2.27 -7.05 -23.99
CA PRO A 523 3.14 -7.90 -24.80
C PRO A 523 3.43 -7.34 -26.19
N GLU A 524 2.47 -6.63 -26.79
CA GLU A 524 2.58 -6.16 -28.19
C GLU A 524 2.75 -4.64 -28.30
N LEU A 525 2.34 -3.90 -27.26
CA LEU A 525 2.25 -2.44 -27.30
C LEU A 525 3.24 -1.89 -26.27
N ASP A 526 4.33 -1.32 -26.76
CA ASP A 526 5.39 -0.81 -25.90
C ASP A 526 4.89 0.33 -25.01
N THR A 527 3.93 1.10 -25.50
CA THR A 527 3.27 2.19 -24.79
C THR A 527 1.77 2.09 -25.00
N LEU A 528 1.02 2.11 -23.89
CA LEU A 528 -0.43 2.24 -23.85
C LEU A 528 -0.79 3.58 -23.24
N GLY A 529 -1.74 4.30 -23.86
CA GLY A 529 -2.19 5.59 -23.39
C GLY A 529 -3.71 5.69 -23.38
N PHE A 530 -4.23 6.40 -22.39
CA PHE A 530 -5.65 6.78 -22.33
C PHE A 530 -5.82 8.04 -21.49
N ALA A 531 -7.00 8.67 -21.55
CA ALA A 531 -7.36 9.77 -20.66
C ALA A 531 -8.40 9.29 -19.65
N LEU A 532 -8.29 9.75 -18.41
CA LEU A 532 -9.25 9.41 -17.35
C LEU A 532 -10.67 9.83 -17.77
N PRO A 533 -11.69 8.95 -17.67
CA PRO A 533 -13.05 9.32 -18.04
C PRO A 533 -13.68 10.23 -16.98
N ALA A 534 -14.76 10.92 -17.35
CA ALA A 534 -15.58 11.65 -16.39
C ALA A 534 -16.24 10.67 -15.39
N PRO A 535 -16.43 11.08 -14.11
CA PRO A 535 -17.12 10.26 -13.13
C PRO A 535 -18.59 10.04 -13.54
N PRO A 536 -19.19 8.89 -13.17
CA PRO A 536 -20.62 8.66 -13.42
C PRO A 536 -21.48 9.57 -12.54
N ARG A 537 -22.72 9.87 -12.97
CA ARG A 537 -23.67 10.54 -12.06
C ARG A 537 -24.21 9.53 -11.07
N ILE A 538 -24.21 9.83 -9.78
CA ILE A 538 -24.77 8.95 -8.75
C ILE A 538 -25.89 9.70 -8.04
N THR A 539 -27.11 9.17 -8.15
CA THR A 539 -28.29 9.68 -7.42
C THR A 539 -28.70 8.65 -6.40
N VAL A 540 -28.99 9.09 -5.18
CA VAL A 540 -29.48 8.26 -4.10
C VAL A 540 -30.90 8.68 -3.76
N ASP A 541 -31.78 7.70 -3.56
CA ASP A 541 -33.14 7.86 -3.05
C ASP A 541 -33.16 7.31 -1.61
N VAL A 542 -33.48 8.16 -0.63
CA VAL A 542 -33.70 7.76 0.77
C VAL A 542 -35.09 8.20 1.17
N GLU A 543 -36.00 7.26 1.41
CA GLU A 543 -37.38 7.55 1.80
C GLU A 543 -38.14 8.44 0.79
N GLY A 544 -37.82 8.35 -0.50
CA GLY A 544 -38.43 9.15 -1.56
C GLY A 544 -37.69 10.46 -1.84
N GLU A 545 -36.75 10.86 -1.00
CA GLU A 545 -35.89 12.02 -1.23
C GLU A 545 -34.72 11.63 -2.14
N ARG A 546 -34.69 12.21 -3.35
CA ARG A 546 -33.64 11.99 -4.32
C ARG A 546 -32.58 13.09 -4.28
N THR A 547 -31.32 12.67 -4.16
CA THR A 547 -30.18 13.59 -4.10
C THR A 547 -29.06 13.11 -5.00
N ALA A 548 -28.57 13.99 -5.87
CA ALA A 548 -27.36 13.74 -6.64
C ALA A 548 -26.14 13.98 -5.74
N LEU A 549 -25.22 13.03 -5.68
CA LEU A 549 -24.02 13.08 -4.85
C LEU A 549 -22.78 13.13 -5.73
N ALA A 550 -21.78 13.92 -5.32
CA ALA A 550 -20.50 14.03 -6.01
C ALA A 550 -19.64 12.77 -5.75
N PRO A 551 -19.33 11.97 -6.78
CA PRO A 551 -18.51 10.76 -6.60
C PRO A 551 -17.06 11.08 -6.28
N ARG A 552 -16.48 10.33 -5.35
CA ARG A 552 -15.03 10.31 -5.11
C ARG A 552 -14.42 9.11 -5.82
N LEU A 553 -13.36 9.35 -6.59
CA LEU A 553 -12.62 8.28 -7.25
C LEU A 553 -11.70 7.56 -6.24
N HIS A 554 -12.03 6.32 -5.92
CA HIS A 554 -11.24 5.49 -5.00
C HIS A 554 -10.09 4.80 -5.72
N HIS A 555 -10.36 4.20 -6.88
CA HIS A 555 -9.40 3.36 -7.57
C HIS A 555 -9.37 3.60 -9.07
N VAL A 556 -8.18 3.49 -9.67
CA VAL A 556 -7.97 3.25 -11.10
C VAL A 556 -7.12 2.00 -11.26
N VAL A 557 -7.76 0.88 -11.59
CA VAL A 557 -7.10 -0.42 -11.79
C VAL A 557 -6.89 -0.64 -13.28
N CYS A 558 -5.65 -0.70 -13.70
CA CYS A 558 -5.24 -0.98 -15.08
C CYS A 558 -4.87 -2.46 -15.20
N GLU A 559 -5.44 -3.12 -16.21
CA GLU A 559 -5.10 -4.48 -16.62
C GLU A 559 -4.62 -4.43 -18.07
N PRO A 560 -3.35 -4.05 -18.30
CA PRO A 560 -2.89 -3.72 -19.64
C PRO A 560 -2.99 -4.91 -20.58
N GLY A 561 -2.67 -6.12 -20.10
CA GLY A 561 -2.72 -7.35 -20.89
C GLY A 561 -4.10 -7.72 -21.43
N SER A 562 -5.18 -7.27 -20.79
CA SER A 562 -6.56 -7.42 -21.29
C SER A 562 -7.11 -6.13 -21.90
N LEU A 563 -6.29 -5.08 -21.98
CA LEU A 563 -6.66 -3.73 -22.39
C LEU A 563 -7.87 -3.22 -21.60
N GLN A 564 -7.90 -3.44 -20.29
CA GLN A 564 -8.99 -2.98 -19.42
C GLN A 564 -8.52 -1.94 -18.41
N VAL A 565 -9.43 -1.01 -18.10
CA VAL A 565 -9.30 -0.07 -16.98
C VAL A 565 -10.59 -0.13 -16.18
N ARG A 566 -10.48 -0.22 -14.86
CA ARG A 566 -11.61 -0.21 -13.93
C ARG A 566 -11.48 0.97 -13.00
N CYS A 567 -12.56 1.74 -12.89
CA CYS A 567 -12.65 2.87 -11.97
C CYS A 567 -13.69 2.54 -10.89
N THR A 568 -13.31 2.62 -9.63
CA THR A 568 -14.23 2.46 -8.50
C THR A 568 -14.47 3.84 -7.87
N TYR A 569 -15.74 4.21 -7.77
CA TYR A 569 -16.22 5.45 -7.18
C TYR A 569 -17.00 5.17 -5.91
N ALA A 570 -16.95 6.10 -4.96
CA ALA A 570 -17.78 6.06 -3.76
C ALA A 570 -18.50 7.38 -3.54
N VAL A 571 -19.72 7.29 -3.02
CA VAL A 571 -20.44 8.41 -2.38
C VAL A 571 -20.91 7.97 -1.02
N ASP A 572 -21.09 8.93 -0.12
CA ASP A 572 -21.68 8.69 1.18
C ASP A 572 -22.57 9.86 1.60
N ARG A 573 -23.52 9.58 2.49
CA ARG A 573 -24.31 10.60 3.18
C ARG A 573 -24.81 10.11 4.54
N PRO A 574 -25.01 11.01 5.51
CA PRO A 574 -25.78 10.71 6.70
C PRO A 574 -27.22 10.33 6.34
N LEU A 575 -27.78 9.40 7.11
CA LEU A 575 -29.18 9.02 7.00
C LEU A 575 -30.07 9.94 7.83
N PRO A 576 -31.28 10.29 7.35
CA PRO A 576 -32.18 11.22 8.05
C PRO A 576 -32.70 10.65 9.38
N ARG A 577 -32.67 9.33 9.53
CA ARG A 577 -32.99 8.62 10.75
C ARG A 577 -32.22 7.30 10.83
N ARG A 578 -32.29 6.69 12.00
CA ARG A 578 -31.67 5.38 12.27
C ARG A 578 -32.40 4.28 11.54
N PHE A 579 -31.64 3.43 10.85
CA PHE A 579 -32.11 2.14 10.38
C PHE A 579 -31.39 1.03 11.15
N ILE A 580 -32.10 -0.03 11.50
CA ILE A 580 -31.51 -1.21 12.14
C ILE A 580 -31.70 -2.40 11.19
N PRO A 581 -30.68 -2.73 10.37
CA PRO A 581 -30.67 -3.93 9.55
C PRO A 581 -30.95 -5.17 10.41
N GLY A 582 -31.79 -6.08 9.91
CA GLY A 582 -32.23 -7.24 10.67
C GLY A 582 -33.42 -7.00 11.61
N ILE A 583 -33.84 -5.75 11.82
CA ILE A 583 -35.14 -5.42 12.45
C ILE A 583 -36.09 -4.86 11.40
N HIS A 584 -35.64 -3.88 10.63
CA HIS A 584 -36.44 -3.32 9.54
C HIS A 584 -36.40 -4.23 8.32
N LYS A 585 -37.52 -4.90 8.03
CA LYS A 585 -37.66 -5.74 6.84
C LYS A 585 -37.52 -4.98 5.52
N HIS A 586 -37.93 -3.71 5.52
CA HIS A 586 -37.89 -2.85 4.35
C HIS A 586 -37.20 -1.55 4.73
N ILE A 587 -36.05 -1.29 4.10
CA ILE A 587 -35.32 -0.04 4.23
C ILE A 587 -35.37 0.64 2.85
N PRO A 588 -36.15 1.73 2.68
CA PRO A 588 -36.44 2.35 1.39
C PRO A 588 -35.27 3.23 0.93
N ILE A 589 -34.14 2.59 0.65
CA ILE A 589 -32.95 3.21 0.08
C ILE A 589 -32.75 2.63 -1.31
N ALA A 590 -32.38 3.46 -2.28
CA ALA A 590 -31.95 3.01 -3.59
C ALA A 590 -30.87 3.93 -4.16
N ALA A 591 -30.11 3.44 -5.12
CA ALA A 591 -29.15 4.22 -5.88
C ALA A 591 -29.36 4.04 -7.38
N GLN A 592 -29.09 5.09 -8.14
CA GLN A 592 -29.09 5.12 -9.59
C GLN A 592 -27.73 5.62 -10.08
N VAL A 593 -27.18 4.93 -11.06
CA VAL A 593 -25.92 5.31 -11.73
C VAL A 593 -26.23 5.75 -13.15
N ASP A 594 -25.76 6.93 -13.51
CA ASP A 594 -26.10 7.62 -14.76
C ASP A 594 -27.63 7.65 -14.94
N ASP A 595 -28.14 7.27 -16.11
CA ASP A 595 -29.57 7.14 -16.40
C ASP A 595 -30.05 5.67 -16.35
N GLY A 596 -29.35 4.83 -15.56
CA GLY A 596 -29.62 3.40 -15.42
C GLY A 596 -30.86 3.08 -14.57
N ASP A 597 -31.09 1.79 -14.32
CA ASP A 597 -32.16 1.33 -13.42
C ASP A 597 -31.83 1.65 -11.96
N TRP A 598 -32.87 1.86 -11.14
CA TRP A 598 -32.73 1.99 -9.69
C TRP A 598 -32.37 0.66 -9.04
N ILE A 599 -31.33 0.68 -8.22
CA ILE A 599 -30.84 -0.46 -7.46
C ILE A 599 -31.26 -0.24 -6.01
N ALA A 600 -32.23 -1.01 -5.54
CA ALA A 600 -32.69 -0.92 -4.16
C ALA A 600 -31.63 -1.49 -3.20
N TYR A 601 -31.48 -0.86 -2.04
CA TYR A 601 -30.82 -1.47 -0.91
C TYR A 601 -31.64 -2.67 -0.47
N GLU A 602 -30.93 -3.72 -0.14
CA GLU A 602 -31.54 -4.94 0.30
C GLU A 602 -31.16 -5.19 1.75
N ALA A 603 -32.17 -5.15 2.59
CA ALA A 603 -32.02 -5.39 4.00
C ALA A 603 -31.74 -6.90 4.23
N PRO A 604 -30.81 -7.24 5.14
CA PRO A 604 -30.63 -8.63 5.55
C PRO A 604 -31.93 -9.20 6.16
N PRO A 605 -32.11 -10.53 6.17
CA PRO A 605 -33.25 -11.18 6.82
C PRO A 605 -33.45 -10.65 8.23
N THR A 606 -34.71 -10.42 8.62
CA THR A 606 -34.97 -9.96 9.98
C THR A 606 -34.68 -11.07 11.00
N VAL A 607 -34.44 -10.72 12.26
CA VAL A 607 -34.34 -11.70 13.36
C VAL A 607 -35.59 -12.59 13.39
N LEU A 608 -36.76 -12.03 13.10
CA LEU A 608 -38.01 -12.79 12.99
C LEU A 608 -38.02 -13.75 11.79
N ASP A 609 -37.49 -13.34 10.64
CA ASP A 609 -37.37 -14.22 9.48
C ASP A 609 -36.38 -15.37 9.78
N ALA A 610 -35.21 -15.06 10.37
CA ALA A 610 -34.20 -16.05 10.75
C ALA A 610 -34.71 -17.05 11.81
N LEU A 611 -35.46 -16.59 12.83
CA LEU A 611 -36.08 -17.48 13.82
C LEU A 611 -37.10 -18.43 13.18
N LYS A 612 -37.94 -17.92 12.28
CA LYS A 612 -38.93 -18.72 11.54
C LYS A 612 -38.25 -19.77 10.65
N GLU A 613 -37.20 -19.39 9.93
CA GLU A 613 -36.42 -20.31 9.11
C GLU A 613 -35.74 -21.40 9.95
N GLY A 614 -35.34 -21.07 11.18
CA GLY A 614 -34.83 -22.02 12.18
C GLY A 614 -35.91 -22.88 12.87
N GLY A 615 -37.19 -22.74 12.51
CA GLY A 615 -38.29 -23.47 13.12
C GLY A 615 -38.66 -23.03 14.55
N LEU A 616 -38.16 -21.87 14.98
CA LEU A 616 -38.47 -21.30 16.29
C LEU A 616 -39.69 -20.38 16.18
N ASP A 617 -40.67 -20.55 17.08
CA ASP A 617 -41.78 -19.60 17.23
C ASP A 617 -41.27 -18.31 17.89
N PRO A 618 -41.21 -17.17 17.17
CA PRO A 618 -40.72 -15.92 17.74
C PRO A 618 -41.57 -15.42 18.90
N LEU A 619 -42.86 -15.79 18.93
CA LEU A 619 -43.79 -15.40 20.00
C LEU A 619 -43.60 -16.22 21.27
N ALA A 620 -42.96 -17.41 21.20
CA ALA A 620 -42.69 -18.22 22.37
C ALA A 620 -41.70 -17.54 23.34
N PHE A 621 -40.80 -16.68 22.84
CA PHE A 621 -39.90 -15.88 23.66
C PHE A 621 -40.63 -14.73 24.37
N VAL A 622 -41.57 -14.07 23.69
CA VAL A 622 -42.35 -12.96 24.25
C VAL A 622 -43.37 -13.44 25.28
N ARG A 623 -43.91 -14.65 25.11
CA ARG A 623 -44.91 -15.22 26.04
C ARG A 623 -44.33 -15.76 27.36
N ARG A 624 -43.00 -15.90 27.48
CA ARG A 624 -42.32 -16.48 28.66
C ARG A 624 -41.67 -15.46 29.59
N GLY A 625 -41.69 -14.17 29.25
CA GLY A 625 -41.26 -13.05 30.09
C GLY A 625 -42.42 -12.12 30.35
#